data_AF-A0A3L6JDG2-F1
#
_entry.id   AF-A0A3L6JDG2-F1
#
_cell.length_a   1.000
_cell.length_b   1.000
_cell.length_c   1.000
_cell.angle_alpha   90.00
_cell.angle_beta   90.00
_cell.angle_gamma   90.00
#
_symmetry.space_group_name_H-M   'P 1'
#
loop_
_entity.id
_entity.type
_entity.pdbx_description
1 polymer ?
#
loop_
_entity_poly.entity_id
_entity_poly.type
_entity_poly.pdbx_seq_one_letter_code
_entity_poly.pdbx_strand_id
1 'polypeptide(L)'
;MVNRGIQATVLVVVVVSAAFAGLVYTGWIDLPGLGGESRISSIRMCGNTSDVLYPELMDATFSPDSFGGWLVTASFVNDSLGPYNATLYDASFTASATEVEDINNALHDGLSQTYASNDSFAGVLPHIAFDMLISYKDGTWIYVIKFLTVKGHIMTRSGSGTPDTQLTSDLLEPGSALDGLILAINDVFAKYLG
;
A
#
# COMPACT_ATOMS: atom_id res chain seq x y z
N MET A 1 17.98 -9.27 47.46
CA MET A 1 17.41 -9.48 46.12
C MET A 1 16.01 -8.91 46.11
N VAL A 2 15.81 -7.73 45.53
CA VAL A 2 14.49 -7.11 45.42
C VAL A 2 14.15 -7.06 43.94
N ASN A 3 13.17 -7.87 43.56
CA ASN A 3 12.56 -7.93 42.25
C ASN A 3 11.75 -6.63 42.06
N ARG A 4 12.34 -5.62 41.41
CA ARG A 4 11.59 -4.44 40.98
C ARG A 4 11.14 -4.71 39.56
N GLY A 5 9.90 -5.20 39.44
CA GLY A 5 9.18 -5.28 38.17
C GLY A 5 9.19 -3.91 37.52
N ILE A 6 9.97 -3.78 36.45
CA ILE A 6 9.87 -2.64 35.54
C ILE A 6 8.49 -2.79 34.91
N GLN A 7 7.60 -1.84 35.19
CA GLN A 7 6.33 -1.73 34.49
C GLN A 7 6.65 -1.60 33.00
N ALA A 8 6.37 -2.66 32.24
CA ALA A 8 6.48 -2.64 30.80
C ALA A 8 5.36 -1.77 30.25
N THR A 9 5.71 -0.56 29.83
CA THR A 9 4.84 0.28 29.01
C THR A 9 4.69 -0.42 27.66
N VAL A 10 3.49 -0.91 27.36
CA VAL A 10 3.13 -1.43 26.03
C VAL A 10 3.28 -0.26 25.05
N LEU A 11 4.31 -0.29 24.21
CA LEU A 11 4.37 0.57 23.04
C LEU A 11 3.49 -0.08 21.98
N VAL A 12 2.18 0.19 22.03
CA VAL A 12 1.34 0.01 20.84
C VAL A 12 1.92 1.01 19.84
N VAL A 13 2.63 0.52 18.83
CA VAL A 13 2.92 1.33 17.65
C VAL A 13 1.58 1.52 16.95
N VAL A 14 0.79 2.45 17.48
CA VAL A 14 -0.26 3.07 16.71
C VAL A 14 0.52 3.86 15.67
N VAL A 15 0.72 3.28 14.50
CA VAL A 15 0.99 4.09 13.31
C VAL A 15 -0.29 4.88 13.11
N VAL A 16 -0.37 6.02 13.80
CA VAL A 16 -1.36 7.02 13.49
C VAL A 16 -0.97 7.44 12.09
N SER A 17 -1.77 7.06 11.10
CA SER A 17 -1.76 7.65 9.76
C SER A 17 -2.25 9.11 9.84
N ALA A 18 -1.58 9.91 10.67
CA ALA A 18 -1.74 11.34 10.79
C ALA A 18 -0.65 12.00 9.95
N ALA A 19 -0.97 12.19 8.68
CA ALA A 19 -0.74 13.43 7.92
C ALA A 19 -0.73 13.13 6.40
N PHE A 20 -1.89 12.86 5.79
CA PHE A 20 -2.04 13.07 4.34
C PHE A 20 -2.43 14.53 4.07
N ALA A 21 -1.55 15.45 4.49
CA ALA A 21 -1.61 16.85 4.14
C ALA A 21 -0.20 17.32 3.83
N GLY A 22 0.24 17.09 2.60
CA GLY A 22 1.50 17.64 2.11
C GLY A 22 2.14 16.83 1.00
N LEU A 23 2.25 17.48 -0.16
CA LEU A 23 3.17 17.17 -1.25
C LEU A 23 2.83 15.95 -2.13
N VAL A 24 1.96 16.21 -3.12
CA VAL A 24 2.28 15.86 -4.51
C VAL A 24 1.92 17.06 -5.39
N TYR A 25 2.80 18.07 -5.40
CA TYR A 25 2.88 19.02 -6.51
C TYR A 25 4.33 19.05 -6.99
N THR A 26 4.77 17.94 -7.56
CA THR A 26 5.88 17.97 -8.51
C THR A 26 5.24 18.21 -9.86
N GLY A 27 5.38 19.43 -10.37
CA GLY A 27 4.92 19.78 -11.71
C GLY A 27 5.51 18.80 -12.71
N TRP A 28 4.65 17.97 -13.30
CA TRP A 28 5.03 17.06 -14.36
C TRP A 28 5.26 17.91 -15.62
N ILE A 29 6.52 17.97 -16.05
CA ILE A 29 6.81 18.28 -17.44
C ILE A 29 6.31 17.06 -18.21
N ASP A 30 5.28 17.24 -19.04
CA ASP A 30 4.92 16.28 -20.08
C ASP A 30 6.17 16.08 -20.95
N LEU A 31 6.93 15.02 -20.69
CA LEU A 31 7.96 14.53 -21.58
C LEU A 31 7.24 13.68 -22.63
N PRO A 32 7.08 14.16 -23.87
CA PRO A 32 6.41 13.40 -24.89
C PRO A 32 7.31 12.24 -25.28
N GLY A 33 6.85 11.01 -25.02
CA GLY A 33 7.19 9.88 -25.89
C GLY A 33 8.28 8.91 -25.45
N LEU A 34 8.44 8.59 -24.15
CA LEU A 34 9.23 7.42 -23.74
C LEU A 34 8.57 6.69 -22.56
N GLY A 35 8.03 5.50 -22.83
CA GLY A 35 7.39 4.61 -21.86
C GLY A 35 6.09 4.05 -22.43
N GLY A 36 6.11 2.80 -22.88
CA GLY A 36 4.93 2.13 -23.44
C GLY A 36 3.72 2.21 -22.49
N GLU A 37 2.63 2.74 -23.03
CA GLU A 37 1.20 2.43 -22.79
C GLU A 37 0.63 2.33 -21.36
N SER A 38 1.40 2.51 -20.29
CA SER A 38 0.82 2.46 -18.95
C SER A 38 -0.07 3.68 -18.69
N ARG A 39 -1.32 3.43 -18.29
CA ARG A 39 -2.27 4.49 -17.89
C ARG A 39 -1.96 5.03 -16.50
N ILE A 40 -1.13 4.33 -15.75
CA ILE A 40 -0.76 4.66 -14.38
C ILE A 40 0.21 5.85 -14.40
N SER A 41 0.04 6.78 -13.47
CA SER A 41 0.95 7.90 -13.25
C SER A 41 1.82 7.70 -11.99
N SER A 42 1.27 7.07 -10.96
CA SER A 42 2.01 6.68 -9.75
C SER A 42 1.27 5.62 -8.96
N ILE A 43 2.01 4.83 -8.19
CA ILE A 43 1.49 3.99 -7.12
C ILE A 43 2.14 4.43 -5.81
N ARG A 44 1.34 4.58 -4.76
CA ARG A 44 1.82 4.68 -3.38
C ARG A 44 1.18 3.57 -2.56
N MET A 45 1.93 2.96 -1.65
CA MET A 45 1.43 1.92 -0.77
C MET A 45 2.09 2.02 0.59
N CYS A 46 1.30 1.82 1.65
CA CYS A 46 1.82 1.66 2.99
C CYS A 46 1.37 0.29 3.51
N GLY A 47 2.27 -0.45 4.12
CA GLY A 47 1.97 -1.70 4.81
C GLY A 47 2.09 -1.51 6.32
N ASN A 48 1.40 -2.36 7.06
CA ASN A 48 1.57 -2.46 8.51
C ASN A 48 1.59 -3.92 8.96
N THR A 49 1.91 -4.82 8.03
CA THR A 49 1.90 -6.27 8.24
C THR A 49 2.90 -6.96 7.32
N SER A 50 3.42 -8.08 7.79
CA SER A 50 4.12 -9.07 6.98
C SER A 50 3.24 -9.74 5.91
N ASP A 51 1.92 -9.48 5.90
CA ASP A 51 0.98 -10.14 4.97
C ASP A 51 1.12 -9.63 3.53
N VAL A 52 1.80 -8.51 3.31
CA VAL A 52 2.16 -8.02 1.97
C VAL A 52 3.56 -8.49 1.59
N LEU A 53 4.55 -8.19 2.44
CA LEU A 53 5.97 -8.44 2.24
C LEU A 53 6.66 -8.62 3.59
N TYR A 54 7.72 -9.44 3.65
CA TYR A 54 8.66 -9.48 4.77
C TYR A 54 10.10 -9.23 4.30
N PRO A 55 10.91 -8.41 4.99
CA PRO A 55 10.54 -7.51 6.09
C PRO A 55 9.39 -6.55 5.78
N GLU A 56 8.68 -6.09 6.80
CA GLU A 56 7.39 -5.41 6.64
C GLU A 56 7.54 -4.11 5.84
N LEU A 57 6.72 -3.96 4.79
CA LEU A 57 6.70 -2.74 4.00
C LEU A 57 6.09 -1.61 4.83
N MET A 58 6.82 -0.52 5.05
CA MET A 58 6.32 0.69 5.72
C MET A 58 5.69 1.66 4.71
N ASP A 59 6.42 2.00 3.66
CA ASP A 59 5.97 2.84 2.54
C ASP A 59 6.71 2.43 1.27
N ALA A 60 6.04 2.51 0.13
CA ALA A 60 6.69 2.48 -1.17
C ALA A 60 5.98 3.38 -2.17
N THR A 61 6.79 3.95 -3.06
CA THR A 61 6.33 4.75 -4.19
C THR A 61 6.90 4.21 -5.49
N PHE A 62 6.04 4.15 -6.50
CA PHE A 62 6.35 3.80 -7.87
C PHE A 62 6.13 5.04 -8.74
N SER A 63 7.16 5.46 -9.45
CA SER A 63 7.10 6.59 -10.37
C SER A 63 7.78 6.23 -11.70
N PRO A 64 7.24 6.67 -12.86
CA PRO A 64 7.90 6.48 -14.15
C PRO A 64 9.30 7.09 -14.14
N ASP A 65 10.28 6.38 -14.70
CA ASP A 65 11.62 6.90 -14.91
C ASP A 65 11.82 7.41 -16.35
N SER A 66 12.96 8.09 -16.60
CA SER A 66 13.28 8.65 -17.92
C SER A 66 13.67 7.60 -18.98
N PHE A 67 13.81 6.33 -18.59
CA PHE A 67 14.25 5.23 -19.44
C PHE A 67 13.10 4.28 -19.82
N GLY A 68 11.86 4.61 -19.43
CA GLY A 68 10.67 3.81 -19.70
C GLY A 68 10.42 2.69 -18.69
N GLY A 69 11.21 2.64 -17.62
CA GLY A 69 10.96 1.83 -16.43
C GLY A 69 10.20 2.61 -15.35
N TRP A 70 10.13 2.02 -14.17
CA TRP A 70 9.49 2.58 -13.00
C TRP A 70 10.46 2.54 -11.83
N LEU A 71 10.88 3.72 -11.38
CA LEU A 71 11.63 3.85 -10.14
C LEU A 71 10.72 3.49 -8.97
N VAL A 72 11.15 2.48 -8.22
CA VAL A 72 10.54 2.06 -6.97
C VAL A 72 11.47 2.50 -5.85
N THR A 73 10.92 3.19 -4.86
CA THR A 73 11.60 3.52 -3.60
C THR A 73 10.73 3.05 -2.46
N ALA A 74 11.32 2.30 -1.54
CA ALA A 74 10.60 1.65 -0.46
C ALA A 74 11.37 1.71 0.85
N SER A 75 10.64 1.82 1.95
CA SER A 75 11.15 1.73 3.31
C SER A 75 10.53 0.53 4.00
N PHE A 76 11.34 -0.21 4.76
CA PHE A 76 10.95 -1.45 5.41
C PHE A 76 11.28 -1.44 6.89
N VAL A 77 10.50 -2.19 7.65
CA VAL A 77 10.69 -2.46 9.07
C VAL A 77 11.01 -3.94 9.21
N ASN A 78 12.18 -4.26 9.77
CA ASN A 78 12.52 -5.61 10.21
C ASN A 78 12.50 -5.68 11.72
N ASP A 79 11.48 -6.34 12.26
CA ASP A 79 11.27 -6.55 13.69
C ASP A 79 11.42 -8.02 14.11
N SER A 80 12.13 -8.84 13.32
CA SER A 80 12.41 -10.27 13.61
C SER A 80 12.96 -10.53 15.03
N LEU A 81 13.63 -9.55 15.63
CA LEU A 81 14.19 -9.63 16.98
C LEU A 81 13.23 -9.11 18.08
N GLY A 82 11.97 -8.90 17.70
CA GLY A 82 10.89 -8.35 18.52
C GLY A 82 10.63 -6.86 18.25
N PRO A 83 9.44 -6.36 18.64
CA PRO A 83 8.94 -5.03 18.29
C PRO A 83 9.77 -3.86 18.87
N TYR A 84 10.62 -4.14 19.86
CA TYR A 84 11.50 -3.15 20.50
C TYR A 84 12.91 -3.11 19.89
N ASN A 85 13.21 -4.01 18.96
CA ASN A 85 14.50 -4.13 18.27
C ASN A 85 14.29 -4.07 16.74
N ALA A 86 13.43 -3.15 16.30
CA ALA A 86 13.15 -2.95 14.89
C ALA A 86 14.31 -2.22 14.19
N THR A 87 14.67 -2.67 12.99
CA THR A 87 15.62 -2.01 12.10
C THR A 87 14.90 -1.48 10.87
N LEU A 88 15.15 -0.23 10.52
CA LEU A 88 14.65 0.39 9.30
C LEU A 88 15.70 0.25 8.20
N TYR A 89 15.27 -0.05 6.99
CA TYR A 89 16.12 0.02 5.81
C TYR A 89 15.34 0.48 4.58
N ASP A 90 16.04 1.20 3.71
CA ASP A 90 15.50 1.71 2.47
C ASP A 90 16.08 0.92 1.29
N ALA A 91 15.26 0.70 0.27
CA ALA A 91 15.67 0.11 -0.99
C ALA A 91 15.15 0.93 -2.16
N SER A 92 15.90 0.90 -3.26
CA SER A 92 15.47 1.46 -4.54
C SER A 92 15.91 0.57 -5.69
N PHE A 93 15.00 0.38 -6.64
CA PHE A 93 15.22 -0.43 -7.83
C PHE A 93 14.32 0.07 -8.97
N THR A 94 14.57 -0.42 -10.18
CA THR A 94 13.76 -0.11 -11.36
C THR A 94 12.94 -1.33 -11.76
N ALA A 95 11.62 -1.23 -11.63
CA ALA A 95 10.66 -2.19 -12.18
C ALA A 95 10.36 -1.87 -13.65
N SER A 96 9.90 -2.86 -14.39
CA SER A 96 9.37 -2.69 -15.75
C SER A 96 7.94 -2.16 -15.73
N ALA A 97 7.51 -1.56 -16.85
CA ALA A 97 6.12 -1.12 -17.01
C ALA A 97 5.11 -2.27 -16.92
N THR A 98 5.47 -3.47 -17.40
CA THR A 98 4.62 -4.67 -17.31
C THR A 98 4.36 -5.06 -15.86
N GLU A 99 5.40 -5.07 -15.02
CA GLU A 99 5.25 -5.39 -13.59
C GLU A 99 4.33 -4.41 -12.85
N VAL A 100 4.39 -3.12 -13.19
CA VAL A 100 3.50 -2.10 -12.60
C VAL A 100 2.06 -2.24 -13.11
N GLU A 101 1.88 -2.61 -14.38
CA GLU A 101 0.56 -2.93 -14.93
C GLU A 101 -0.03 -4.21 -14.32
N ASP A 102 0.79 -5.21 -14.02
CA ASP A 102 0.32 -6.45 -13.38
C ASP A 102 -0.26 -6.17 -11.98
N ILE A 103 0.35 -5.26 -11.20
CA ILE A 103 -0.20 -4.78 -9.92
C ILE A 103 -1.58 -4.14 -10.14
N ASN A 104 -1.70 -3.25 -11.13
CA ASN A 104 -2.96 -2.56 -11.43
C ASN A 104 -4.05 -3.53 -11.92
N ASN A 105 -3.71 -4.48 -12.80
CA ASN A 105 -4.62 -5.52 -13.27
C ASN A 105 -5.10 -6.38 -12.10
N ALA A 106 -4.18 -6.83 -11.23
CA ALA A 106 -4.52 -7.63 -10.06
C ALA A 106 -5.43 -6.89 -9.07
N LEU A 107 -5.28 -5.56 -8.92
CA LEU A 107 -6.20 -4.74 -8.14
C LEU A 107 -7.62 -4.77 -8.73
N HIS A 108 -7.76 -4.52 -10.03
CA HIS A 108 -9.08 -4.50 -10.69
C HIS A 108 -9.73 -5.88 -10.69
N ASP A 109 -8.97 -6.93 -10.97
CA ASP A 109 -9.43 -8.31 -10.90
C ASP A 109 -9.91 -8.68 -9.51
N GLY A 110 -9.16 -8.28 -8.47
CA GLY A 110 -9.54 -8.50 -7.08
C GLY A 110 -10.81 -7.75 -6.69
N LEU A 111 -10.90 -6.46 -7.01
CA LEU A 111 -12.11 -5.67 -6.72
C LEU A 111 -13.35 -6.18 -7.44
N SER A 112 -13.21 -6.73 -8.65
CA SER A 112 -14.33 -7.33 -9.40
C SER A 112 -14.94 -8.56 -8.71
N GLN A 113 -14.21 -9.18 -7.79
CA GLN A 113 -14.62 -10.36 -7.03
C GLN A 113 -15.19 -10.00 -5.65
N THR A 114 -15.35 -8.70 -5.36
CA THR A 114 -15.88 -8.23 -4.08
C THR A 114 -17.39 -7.95 -4.13
N TYR A 115 -18.01 -7.91 -2.97
CA TYR A 115 -19.39 -7.50 -2.74
C TYR A 115 -19.49 -6.65 -1.47
N ALA A 116 -20.56 -5.85 -1.37
CA ALA A 116 -20.81 -5.01 -0.20
C ALA A 116 -20.99 -5.85 1.09
N SER A 117 -20.28 -5.47 2.14
CA SER A 117 -20.41 -6.06 3.47
C SER A 117 -21.70 -5.59 4.15
N ASN A 118 -22.26 -6.44 5.00
CA ASN A 118 -23.32 -6.04 5.94
C ASN A 118 -22.76 -5.39 7.22
N ASP A 119 -21.44 -5.42 7.42
CA ASP A 119 -20.80 -4.84 8.58
C ASP A 119 -20.65 -3.32 8.39
N SER A 120 -20.71 -2.58 9.49
CA SER A 120 -20.43 -1.15 9.49
C SER A 120 -18.96 -0.88 9.76
N PHE A 121 -18.42 0.21 9.20
CA PHE A 121 -17.05 0.65 9.46
C PHE A 121 -16.73 0.78 10.96
N ALA A 122 -17.70 1.24 11.77
CA ALA A 122 -17.57 1.34 13.22
C ALA A 122 -17.35 -0.02 13.92
N GLY A 123 -17.78 -1.12 13.29
CA GLY A 123 -17.55 -2.49 13.76
C GLY A 123 -16.20 -3.08 13.36
N VAL A 124 -15.40 -2.36 12.56
CA VAL A 124 -14.18 -2.87 11.87
C VAL A 124 -12.89 -2.15 12.35
N LEU A 125 -12.97 -1.47 13.50
CA LEU A 125 -11.89 -0.73 14.18
C LEU A 125 -10.54 -1.51 14.29
N PRO A 126 -9.38 -0.84 14.16
CA PRO A 126 -8.74 -0.64 12.86
C PRO A 126 -7.36 -1.29 12.82
N HIS A 127 -7.31 -2.57 12.48
CA HIS A 127 -6.05 -3.17 12.08
C HIS A 127 -5.97 -3.07 10.56
N ILE A 128 -5.25 -2.07 10.06
CA ILE A 128 -4.98 -1.94 8.62
C ILE A 128 -3.88 -2.94 8.27
N ALA A 129 -4.12 -3.74 7.23
CA ALA A 129 -3.12 -4.62 6.66
C ALA A 129 -2.18 -3.82 5.75
N PHE A 130 -2.79 -3.11 4.80
CA PHE A 130 -2.14 -2.16 3.91
C PHE A 130 -3.16 -1.16 3.36
N ASP A 131 -2.64 -0.05 2.84
CA ASP A 131 -3.36 0.83 1.94
C ASP A 131 -2.55 1.08 0.66
N MET A 132 -3.26 1.37 -0.42
CA MET A 132 -2.67 1.64 -1.73
C MET A 132 -3.48 2.70 -2.47
N LEU A 133 -2.76 3.65 -3.08
CA LEU A 133 -3.29 4.64 -4.01
C LEU A 133 -2.64 4.44 -5.39
N ILE A 134 -3.46 4.22 -6.41
CA ILE A 134 -3.04 4.28 -7.81
C ILE A 134 -3.65 5.54 -8.42
N SER A 135 -2.78 6.41 -8.96
CA SER A 135 -3.20 7.56 -9.76
C SER A 135 -2.98 7.26 -11.24
N TYR A 136 -3.85 7.77 -12.10
CA TYR A 136 -3.80 7.59 -13.54
C TYR A 136 -3.48 8.90 -14.26
N LYS A 137 -2.97 8.79 -15.50
CA LYS A 137 -2.59 9.93 -16.34
C LYS A 137 -3.77 10.78 -16.78
N ASP A 138 -4.98 10.21 -16.82
CA ASP A 138 -6.21 10.94 -17.11
C ASP A 138 -6.75 11.74 -15.90
N GLY A 139 -6.01 11.73 -14.77
CA GLY A 139 -6.39 12.43 -13.55
C GLY A 139 -7.41 11.68 -12.69
N THR A 140 -7.75 10.44 -13.06
CA THR A 140 -8.52 9.54 -12.19
C THR A 140 -7.61 8.84 -11.17
N TRP A 141 -8.19 8.30 -10.11
CA TRP A 141 -7.47 7.59 -9.06
C TRP A 141 -8.34 6.50 -8.44
N ILE A 142 -7.69 5.50 -7.83
CA ILE A 142 -8.30 4.50 -6.97
C ILE A 142 -7.47 4.35 -5.69
N TYR A 143 -8.15 4.38 -4.55
CA TYR A 143 -7.59 4.18 -3.22
C TYR A 143 -8.23 2.97 -2.58
N VAL A 144 -7.42 2.06 -2.05
CA VAL A 144 -7.88 0.83 -1.39
C VAL A 144 -7.21 0.68 -0.04
N ILE A 145 -7.95 0.17 0.94
CA ILE A 145 -7.44 -0.25 2.25
C ILE A 145 -7.91 -1.68 2.50
N LYS A 146 -7.00 -2.57 2.88
CA LYS A 146 -7.33 -3.90 3.41
C LYS A 146 -7.22 -3.87 4.93
N PHE A 147 -8.22 -4.40 5.62
CA PHE A 147 -8.25 -4.53 7.07
C PHE A 147 -7.99 -5.97 7.50
N LEU A 148 -7.24 -6.14 8.58
CA LEU A 148 -7.04 -7.40 9.30
C LEU A 148 -8.25 -7.70 10.21
N THR A 149 -9.35 -8.12 9.58
CA THR A 149 -10.50 -8.69 10.30
C THR A 149 -10.63 -10.17 10.00
N VAL A 150 -11.45 -10.87 10.79
CA VAL A 150 -11.74 -12.30 10.57
C VAL A 150 -12.22 -12.58 9.14
N LYS A 151 -13.01 -11.67 8.54
CA LYS A 151 -13.49 -11.81 7.16
C LYS A 151 -12.52 -11.22 6.12
N GLY A 152 -11.57 -10.41 6.56
CA GLY A 152 -10.82 -9.48 5.74
C GLY A 152 -11.77 -8.46 5.10
N HIS A 153 -11.82 -7.25 5.63
CA HIS A 153 -12.61 -6.19 5.01
C HIS A 153 -11.74 -5.38 4.05
N ILE A 154 -12.37 -4.84 3.02
CA ILE A 154 -11.75 -3.93 2.07
C ILE A 154 -12.56 -2.63 2.08
N MET A 155 -11.89 -1.49 2.05
CA MET A 155 -12.52 -0.22 1.71
C MET A 155 -11.90 0.25 0.41
N THR A 156 -12.73 0.69 -0.54
CA THR A 156 -12.24 1.27 -1.80
C THR A 156 -12.94 2.59 -2.09
N ARG A 157 -12.22 3.48 -2.76
CA ARG A 157 -12.71 4.74 -3.30
C ARG A 157 -12.05 5.01 -4.63
N SER A 158 -12.79 5.62 -5.54
CA SER A 158 -12.24 6.09 -6.81
C SER A 158 -12.86 7.42 -7.18
N GLY A 159 -12.14 8.19 -7.99
CA GLY A 159 -12.58 9.52 -8.37
C GLY A 159 -11.65 10.17 -9.38
N SER A 160 -11.82 11.48 -9.54
CA SER A 160 -10.96 12.33 -10.36
C SER A 160 -10.47 13.53 -9.57
N GLY A 161 -9.35 14.12 -9.99
CA GLY A 161 -8.73 15.25 -9.30
C GLY A 161 -7.92 14.81 -8.08
N THR A 162 -8.04 15.54 -6.97
CA THR A 162 -7.28 15.23 -5.75
C THR A 162 -7.84 13.97 -5.07
N PRO A 163 -7.01 12.97 -4.75
CA PRO A 163 -7.43 11.80 -4.00
C PRO A 163 -8.13 12.15 -2.68
N ASP A 164 -9.31 11.59 -2.45
CA ASP A 164 -10.04 11.69 -1.18
C ASP A 164 -9.90 10.38 -0.40
N THR A 165 -8.96 10.39 0.54
CA THR A 165 -8.58 9.23 1.36
C THR A 165 -9.37 9.15 2.67
N GLN A 166 -10.50 9.87 2.80
CA GLN A 166 -11.33 9.78 4.01
C GLN A 166 -11.98 8.39 4.18
N LEU A 167 -11.98 7.90 5.43
CA LEU A 167 -12.51 6.60 5.85
C LEU A 167 -14.05 6.61 5.98
N THR A 168 -14.76 6.92 4.89
CA THR A 168 -16.24 7.03 4.90
C THR A 168 -16.90 6.27 3.75
N SER A 169 -16.24 5.24 3.21
CA SER A 169 -16.77 4.41 2.14
C SER A 169 -17.47 3.16 2.68
N ASP A 170 -18.24 2.49 1.81
CA ASP A 170 -18.79 1.16 2.09
C ASP A 170 -17.66 0.12 2.25
N LEU A 171 -17.90 -0.86 3.11
CA LEU A 171 -17.01 -2.00 3.28
C LEU A 171 -17.33 -3.08 2.24
N LEU A 172 -16.28 -3.75 1.79
CA LEU A 172 -16.33 -4.82 0.82
C LEU A 172 -15.75 -6.12 1.40
N GLU A 173 -16.25 -7.25 0.91
CA GLU A 173 -15.84 -8.61 1.23
C GLU A 173 -15.73 -9.43 -0.07
N PRO A 174 -14.98 -10.56 -0.10
CA PRO A 174 -14.06 -11.01 0.95
C PRO A 174 -12.68 -10.34 0.80
N GLY A 175 -11.94 -10.23 1.90
CA GLY A 175 -10.59 -9.65 1.89
C GLY A 175 -9.58 -10.46 1.10
N SER A 176 -9.83 -11.76 0.93
CA SER A 176 -9.04 -12.66 0.08
C SER A 176 -9.12 -12.32 -1.41
N ALA A 177 -10.09 -11.47 -1.81
CA ALA A 177 -10.17 -11.01 -3.19
C ALA A 177 -8.91 -10.22 -3.60
N LEU A 178 -8.17 -9.64 -2.65
CA LEU A 178 -6.91 -8.93 -2.91
C LEU A 178 -5.65 -9.83 -2.77
N ASP A 179 -5.78 -11.15 -2.65
CA ASP A 179 -4.60 -12.01 -2.52
C ASP A 179 -3.79 -12.05 -3.83
N GLY A 180 -4.44 -11.95 -4.99
CA GLY A 180 -3.74 -11.79 -6.28
C GLY A 180 -2.95 -10.48 -6.38
N LEU A 181 -3.49 -9.40 -5.80
CA LEU A 181 -2.77 -8.11 -5.71
C LEU A 181 -1.53 -8.25 -4.82
N ILE A 182 -1.65 -8.91 -3.66
CA ILE A 182 -0.52 -9.17 -2.76
C ILE A 182 0.57 -9.97 -3.48
N LEU A 183 0.21 -11.01 -4.23
CA LEU A 183 1.16 -11.80 -5.00
C LEU A 183 1.88 -10.98 -6.07
N ALA A 184 1.14 -10.15 -6.83
CA ALA A 184 1.75 -9.28 -7.85
C ALA A 184 2.76 -8.30 -7.23
N ILE A 185 2.45 -7.74 -6.06
CA ILE A 185 3.38 -6.87 -5.32
C ILE A 185 4.60 -7.68 -4.87
N ASN A 186 4.38 -8.87 -4.29
CA ASN A 186 5.44 -9.74 -3.82
C ASN A 186 6.43 -10.10 -4.94
N ASP A 187 5.92 -10.50 -6.10
CA ASP A 187 6.73 -10.88 -7.25
C ASP A 187 7.66 -9.74 -7.70
N VAL A 188 7.18 -8.49 -7.67
CA VAL A 188 8.03 -7.32 -7.97
C VAL A 188 9.13 -7.18 -6.93
N PHE A 189 8.80 -7.09 -5.65
CA PHE A 189 9.81 -6.84 -4.62
C PHE A 189 10.80 -8.00 -4.46
N ALA A 190 10.33 -9.25 -4.48
CA ALA A 190 11.18 -10.44 -4.35
C ALA A 190 12.20 -10.55 -5.48
N LYS A 191 11.83 -10.15 -6.71
CA LYS A 191 12.73 -10.13 -7.86
C LYS A 191 13.93 -9.21 -7.68
N TYR A 192 13.76 -8.09 -6.98
CA TYR A 192 14.80 -7.06 -6.85
C TYR A 192 15.49 -7.03 -5.48
N LEU A 193 14.86 -7.55 -4.42
CA LEU A 193 15.37 -7.44 -3.05
C LEU A 193 16.01 -8.71 -2.48
N GLY A 194 15.76 -9.90 -3.04
CA GLY A 194 16.48 -11.14 -2.70
C GLY A 194 16.20 -11.69 -1.32
#